data_AF-A0A259H4N5-F1
#
_entry.id   AF-A0A259H4N5-F1
#
_cell.length_a   1.000
_cell.length_b   1.000
_cell.length_c   1.000
_cell.angle_alpha   90.00
_cell.angle_beta   90.00
_cell.angle_gamma   90.00
#
_symmetry.space_group_name_H-M   'P 1'
#
loop_
_entity.id
_entity.type
_entity.pdbx_description
1 polymer ?
#
loop_
_entity_poly.entity_id
_entity_poly.type
_entity_poly.pdbx_seq_one_letter_code
_entity_poly.pdbx_strand_id
1 'polypeptide(L)'
;MSGESWSDRLLGGFRKTSERLAENLGGIVGASRLTEAQLDDLEDALILSDLGPRAAARIREKLKAAKFESGVDAQGLKEAVAEEIAAILRPVAKPLEIVAFPRPQVILVIGVNGSGKTTTIAKLAHLFQEQDYGVMLAAGDTFRAAAIGQLKVWAERLGIPIV
;
A
#
# COMPACT_ATOMS: atom_id res chain seq x y z
N MET A 1 -0.91 19.48 21.46
CA MET A 1 -1.07 19.59 19.99
C MET A 1 -1.70 18.29 19.51
N SER A 2 -2.98 18.29 19.15
CA SER A 2 -3.61 17.12 18.54
C SER A 2 -3.04 16.96 17.13
N GLY A 3 -2.04 16.09 16.98
CA GLY A 3 -1.50 15.75 15.67
C GLY A 3 -2.55 15.09 14.79
N GLU A 4 -2.33 15.11 13.48
CA GLU A 4 -3.16 14.37 12.51
C GLU A 4 -3.37 12.92 12.97
N SER A 5 -4.62 12.46 12.90
CA SER A 5 -4.96 11.07 13.21
C SER A 5 -4.28 10.11 12.23
N TRP A 6 -4.17 8.83 12.59
CA TRP A 6 -3.62 7.82 11.67
C TRP A 6 -4.39 7.77 10.35
N SER A 7 -5.73 7.88 10.41
CA SER A 7 -6.60 7.93 9.24
C SER A 7 -6.33 9.16 8.36
N ASP A 8 -6.09 10.33 8.96
CA ASP A 8 -5.80 11.54 8.19
C ASP A 8 -4.47 11.41 7.42
N ARG A 9 -3.45 10.82 8.05
CA ARG A 9 -2.15 10.57 7.40
C ARG A 9 -2.28 9.55 6.28
N LEU A 10 -3.04 8.48 6.50
CA LEU A 10 -3.29 7.44 5.51
C LEU A 10 -4.04 8.02 4.30
N LEU A 11 -5.19 8.63 4.52
CA LEU A 11 -6.02 9.22 3.46
C LEU A 11 -5.31 10.37 2.75
N GLY A 12 -4.54 11.17 3.49
CA GLY A 12 -3.67 12.22 2.94
C GLY A 12 -2.62 11.67 1.98
N GLY A 13 -1.99 10.54 2.30
CA GLY A 13 -1.01 9.88 1.44
C GLY A 13 -1.60 9.37 0.12
N PHE A 14 -2.88 8.95 0.13
CA PHE A 14 -3.59 8.46 -1.06
C PHE A 14 -4.36 9.52 -1.85
N ARG A 15 -4.36 10.78 -1.40
CA ARG A 15 -5.19 11.85 -2.00
C ARG A 15 -5.02 11.96 -3.51
N LYS A 16 -3.79 12.04 -4.00
CA LYS A 16 -3.50 12.15 -5.45
C LYS A 16 -4.01 10.96 -6.26
N THR A 17 -3.89 9.75 -5.71
CA THR A 17 -4.39 8.53 -6.37
C THR A 17 -5.91 8.50 -6.40
N SER A 18 -6.55 8.88 -5.28
CA SER A 18 -8.01 8.95 -5.17
C SER A 18 -8.63 9.99 -6.10
N GLU A 19 -8.01 11.18 -6.21
CA GLU A 19 -8.44 12.25 -7.12
C GLU A 19 -8.39 11.80 -8.58
N ARG A 20 -7.26 11.22 -9.02
CA ARG A 20 -7.11 10.68 -10.39
C ARG A 20 -8.13 9.60 -10.71
N LEU A 21 -8.35 8.66 -9.78
CA LEU A 21 -9.36 7.62 -9.97
C LEU A 21 -10.76 8.22 -10.06
N ALA A 22 -11.10 9.20 -9.22
CA ALA A 22 -12.40 9.86 -9.26
C ALA A 22 -12.63 10.66 -10.54
N GLU A 23 -11.62 11.36 -11.06
CA GLU A 23 -11.68 12.08 -12.34
C GLU A 23 -11.97 11.12 -13.50
N ASN A 24 -11.26 10.00 -13.57
CA ASN A 24 -11.44 9.00 -14.62
C ASN A 24 -12.82 8.30 -14.54
N LEU A 25 -13.37 8.14 -13.33
CA LEU A 25 -14.69 7.54 -13.12
C LEU A 25 -15.86 8.52 -13.32
N GLY A 26 -15.62 9.83 -13.20
CA GLY A 26 -16.66 10.86 -13.22
C GLY A 26 -17.39 11.00 -14.56
N GLY A 27 -16.80 10.54 -15.67
CA GLY A 27 -17.43 10.54 -16.99
C GLY A 27 -18.45 9.42 -17.22
N ILE A 28 -18.57 8.46 -16.30
CA ILE A 28 -19.30 7.18 -16.49
C ILE A 28 -20.61 7.16 -15.68
N VAL A 29 -21.49 8.15 -15.87
CA VAL A 29 -22.72 8.30 -15.07
C VAL A 29 -23.97 8.28 -15.96
N GLY A 30 -25.02 7.58 -15.51
CA GLY A 30 -26.38 7.73 -16.07
C GLY A 30 -27.00 6.50 -16.76
N ALA A 31 -26.28 5.38 -16.89
CA ALA A 31 -26.82 4.13 -17.46
C ALA A 31 -26.93 3.02 -16.40
N SER A 32 -27.88 2.09 -16.52
CA SER A 32 -28.02 0.95 -15.59
C SER A 32 -26.95 -0.13 -15.73
N ARG A 33 -26.21 -0.10 -16.85
CA ARG A 33 -25.03 -0.91 -17.12
C ARG A 33 -23.99 -0.10 -17.86
N LEU A 34 -22.73 -0.46 -17.64
CA LEU A 34 -21.62 0.03 -18.44
C LEU A 34 -21.64 -0.61 -19.82
N THR A 35 -21.40 0.19 -20.85
CA THR A 35 -21.13 -0.27 -22.21
C THR A 35 -19.72 -0.86 -22.31
N GLU A 36 -19.43 -1.67 -23.34
CA GLU A 36 -18.07 -2.18 -23.55
C GLU A 36 -17.04 -1.04 -23.69
N ALA A 37 -17.38 0.05 -24.38
CA ALA A 37 -16.50 1.21 -24.50
C ALA A 37 -16.17 1.84 -23.13
N GLN A 38 -17.16 1.99 -22.26
CA GLN A 38 -16.94 2.51 -20.90
C GLN A 38 -16.10 1.57 -20.02
N LEU A 39 -16.25 0.25 -20.23
CA LEU A 39 -15.46 -0.76 -19.53
C LEU A 39 -13.99 -0.73 -19.99
N ASP A 40 -13.75 -0.52 -21.28
CA ASP A 40 -12.41 -0.40 -21.86
C ASP A 40 -11.73 0.90 -21.41
N ASP A 41 -12.42 2.04 -21.46
CA ASP A 41 -11.92 3.33 -20.96
C ASP A 41 -11.54 3.24 -19.48
N LEU A 42 -12.33 2.52 -18.69
CA LEU A 42 -12.05 2.28 -17.28
C LEU A 42 -10.82 1.38 -17.06
N GLU A 43 -10.69 0.30 -17.84
CA GLU A 43 -9.53 -0.58 -17.75
C GLU A 43 -8.24 0.21 -18.02
N ASP A 44 -8.22 1.00 -19.08
CA ASP A 44 -7.10 1.88 -19.43
C ASP A 44 -6.80 2.88 -18.31
N ALA A 45 -7.82 3.51 -17.74
CA ALA A 45 -7.67 4.43 -16.62
C ALA A 45 -7.04 3.78 -15.38
N LEU A 46 -7.42 2.53 -15.07
CA LEU A 46 -6.86 1.78 -13.95
C LEU A 46 -5.40 1.38 -14.22
N ILE A 47 -5.06 1.03 -15.46
CA ILE A 47 -3.68 0.76 -15.87
C ILE A 47 -2.81 2.01 -15.73
N LEU A 48 -3.29 3.16 -16.21
CA LEU A 48 -2.62 4.47 -16.08
C LEU A 48 -2.46 4.92 -14.61
N SER A 49 -3.22 4.31 -13.70
CA SER A 49 -3.15 4.55 -12.25
C SER A 49 -2.23 3.58 -11.50
N ASP A 50 -1.36 2.85 -12.22
CA ASP A 50 -0.40 1.88 -11.69
C ASP A 50 -1.01 0.59 -11.06
N LEU A 51 -2.29 0.26 -11.33
CA LEU A 51 -2.86 -1.02 -10.87
C LEU A 51 -2.37 -2.23 -11.70
N GLY A 52 -1.86 -1.96 -12.90
CA GLY A 52 -1.40 -2.97 -13.84
C GLY A 52 -2.53 -3.76 -14.53
N PRO A 53 -2.23 -4.41 -15.66
CA PRO A 53 -3.25 -4.97 -16.56
C PRO A 53 -4.07 -6.10 -15.91
N ARG A 54 -3.44 -6.93 -15.07
CA ARG A 54 -4.14 -8.06 -14.43
C ARG A 54 -5.21 -7.60 -13.43
N ALA A 55 -4.93 -6.57 -12.65
CA ALA A 55 -5.89 -6.04 -11.69
C ALA A 55 -7.00 -5.27 -12.40
N ALA A 56 -6.64 -4.46 -13.40
CA ALA A 56 -7.58 -3.70 -14.23
C ALA A 56 -8.59 -4.62 -14.95
N ALA A 57 -8.12 -5.66 -15.64
CA ALA A 57 -8.98 -6.65 -16.30
C ALA A 57 -9.93 -7.35 -15.33
N ARG A 58 -9.47 -7.67 -14.12
CA ARG A 58 -10.30 -8.29 -13.10
C ARG A 58 -11.39 -7.34 -12.59
N ILE A 59 -11.08 -6.07 -12.40
CA ILE A 59 -12.05 -5.02 -12.04
C ILE A 59 -13.06 -4.81 -13.17
N ARG A 60 -12.61 -4.77 -14.42
CA ARG A 60 -13.47 -4.69 -15.61
C ARG A 60 -14.51 -5.81 -15.64
N GLU A 61 -14.09 -7.07 -15.48
CA GLU A 61 -15.01 -8.21 -15.50
C GLU A 61 -16.02 -8.19 -14.34
N LYS A 62 -15.59 -7.77 -13.14
CA LYS A 62 -16.49 -7.58 -12.00
C LYS A 62 -17.57 -6.53 -12.30
N LEU A 63 -17.18 -5.41 -12.91
CA LEU A 63 -18.10 -4.32 -13.25
C LEU A 63 -19.02 -4.66 -14.42
N LYS A 64 -18.54 -5.44 -15.38
CA LYS A 64 -19.35 -5.99 -16.48
C LYS A 64 -20.48 -6.88 -15.96
N ALA A 65 -20.22 -7.66 -14.91
CA ALA A 65 -21.22 -8.51 -14.25
C ALA A 65 -22.16 -7.74 -13.31
N ALA A 66 -21.78 -6.53 -12.89
CA ALA A 66 -22.57 -5.73 -11.95
C ALA A 66 -23.85 -5.20 -12.62
N LYS A 67 -24.98 -5.30 -11.91
CA LYS A 67 -26.23 -4.61 -12.24
C LYS A 67 -26.47 -3.56 -11.18
N PHE A 68 -26.53 -2.30 -11.59
CA PHE A 68 -26.79 -1.19 -10.68
C PHE A 68 -28.30 -0.96 -10.63
N GLU A 69 -28.95 -1.38 -9.53
CA GLU A 69 -30.42 -1.38 -9.38
C GLU A 69 -31.04 0.01 -9.58
N SER A 70 -30.31 1.07 -9.25
CA SER A 70 -30.75 2.47 -9.34
C SER A 70 -30.11 3.26 -10.50
N GLY A 71 -29.42 2.59 -11.43
CA GLY A 71 -28.50 3.24 -12.36
C GLY A 71 -27.07 3.31 -11.81
N VAL A 72 -26.07 3.37 -12.70
CA VAL A 72 -24.68 3.65 -12.31
C VAL A 72 -24.62 5.12 -11.85
N ASP A 73 -24.57 5.33 -10.55
CA ASP A 73 -24.06 6.57 -9.99
C ASP A 73 -22.55 6.45 -9.71
N ALA A 74 -21.88 7.60 -9.65
CA ALA A 74 -20.42 7.62 -9.47
C ALA A 74 -19.98 7.00 -8.13
N GLN A 75 -20.87 6.94 -7.14
CA GLN A 75 -20.58 6.42 -5.82
C GLN A 75 -20.59 4.88 -5.83
N GLY A 76 -21.63 4.27 -6.38
CA GLY A 76 -21.75 2.82 -6.53
C GLY A 76 -20.65 2.24 -7.43
N LEU A 77 -20.22 2.98 -8.46
CA LEU A 77 -19.08 2.59 -9.28
C LEU A 77 -17.77 2.58 -8.46
N LYS A 78 -17.52 3.63 -7.67
CA LYS A 78 -16.36 3.68 -6.76
C LYS A 78 -16.37 2.56 -5.74
N GLU A 79 -17.54 2.27 -5.17
CA GLU A 79 -17.72 1.19 -4.20
C GLU A 79 -17.44 -0.18 -4.81
N ALA A 80 -17.95 -0.46 -6.01
CA ALA A 80 -17.71 -1.70 -6.72
C ALA A 80 -16.21 -1.90 -7.07
N VAL A 81 -15.53 -0.83 -7.51
CA VAL A 81 -14.07 -0.83 -7.73
C VAL A 81 -13.33 -1.09 -6.42
N ALA A 82 -13.69 -0.40 -5.33
CA ALA A 82 -13.06 -0.56 -4.03
C ALA A 82 -13.24 -1.99 -3.46
N GLU A 83 -14.42 -2.59 -3.63
CA GLU A 83 -14.71 -3.96 -3.20
C GLU A 83 -13.79 -4.97 -3.93
N GLU A 84 -13.59 -4.79 -5.23
CA GLU A 84 -12.74 -5.69 -6.02
C GLU A 84 -11.26 -5.51 -5.69
N ILE A 85 -10.79 -4.27 -5.53
CA ILE A 85 -9.42 -4.00 -5.05
C ILE A 85 -9.21 -4.66 -3.68
N ALA A 86 -10.17 -4.53 -2.75
CA ALA A 86 -10.10 -5.18 -1.46
C ALA A 86 -10.08 -6.71 -1.60
N ALA A 87 -10.85 -7.29 -2.52
CA ALA A 87 -10.85 -8.73 -2.78
C ALA A 87 -9.51 -9.22 -3.38
N ILE A 88 -8.82 -8.41 -4.18
CA ILE A 88 -7.47 -8.69 -4.69
C ILE A 88 -6.44 -8.68 -3.54
N LEU A 89 -6.56 -7.73 -2.60
CA LEU A 89 -5.60 -7.55 -1.51
C LEU A 89 -5.79 -8.51 -0.33
N ARG A 90 -7.03 -8.93 -0.02
CA ARG A 90 -7.35 -9.80 1.13
C ARG A 90 -6.43 -11.03 1.29
N PRO A 91 -6.12 -11.83 0.23
CA PRO A 91 -5.29 -13.03 0.38
C PRO A 91 -3.85 -12.76 0.81
N VAL A 92 -3.35 -11.55 0.56
CA VAL A 92 -1.98 -11.13 0.87
C VAL A 92 -1.90 -10.16 2.05
N ALA A 93 -3.04 -9.74 2.60
CA ALA A 93 -3.14 -8.88 3.78
C ALA A 93 -2.83 -9.67 5.07
N LYS A 94 -1.59 -10.16 5.18
CA LYS A 94 -1.08 -10.91 6.34
C LYS A 94 -0.20 -9.99 7.18
N PRO A 95 -0.53 -9.75 8.46
CA PRO A 95 0.31 -8.92 9.31
C PRO A 95 1.67 -9.57 9.53
N LEU A 96 2.70 -8.74 9.72
CA LEU A 96 4.00 -9.21 10.19
C LEU A 96 3.90 -9.42 11.70
N GLU A 97 3.70 -10.67 12.11
CA GLU A 97 3.68 -11.05 13.53
C GLU A 97 5.09 -11.40 14.02
N ILE A 98 5.40 -10.94 15.24
CA ILE A 98 6.62 -11.31 15.94
C ILE A 98 6.33 -12.54 16.81
N VAL A 99 6.89 -13.68 16.41
CA VAL A 99 6.76 -14.96 17.11
C VAL A 99 7.64 -14.91 18.35
N ALA A 100 7.03 -15.13 19.52
CA ALA A 100 7.73 -15.03 20.79
C ALA A 100 8.84 -16.07 20.97
N PHE A 101 8.75 -17.26 20.35
CA PHE A 101 9.77 -18.33 20.42
C PHE A 101 9.79 -19.17 19.14
N PRO A 102 10.97 -19.63 18.67
CA PRO A 102 12.30 -19.36 19.23
C PRO A 102 12.77 -17.92 18.96
N ARG A 103 13.58 -17.36 19.87
CA ARG A 103 14.20 -16.03 19.72
C ARG A 103 15.68 -16.16 19.32
N PRO A 104 16.23 -15.19 18.58
CA PRO A 104 15.54 -14.03 17.99
C PRO A 104 14.80 -14.38 16.69
N GLN A 105 13.71 -13.67 16.39
CA GLN A 105 13.15 -13.66 15.04
C GLN A 105 14.00 -12.74 14.15
N VAL A 106 14.51 -13.29 13.05
CA VAL A 106 15.38 -12.56 12.13
C VAL A 106 14.57 -12.05 10.93
N ILE A 107 14.62 -10.75 10.67
CA ILE A 107 13.97 -10.12 9.52
C ILE A 107 15.06 -9.64 8.56
N LEU A 108 15.15 -10.27 7.38
CA LEU A 108 16.04 -9.86 6.31
C LEU A 108 15.31 -8.92 5.35
N VAL A 109 15.78 -7.67 5.23
CA VAL A 109 15.20 -6.68 4.32
C VAL A 109 16.01 -6.63 3.03
N ILE A 110 15.35 -6.95 1.91
CA ILE A 110 15.94 -6.98 0.57
C ILE A 110 15.26 -5.95 -0.35
N GLY A 111 15.94 -5.57 -1.43
CA GLY A 111 15.40 -4.67 -2.45
C GLY A 111 16.46 -3.80 -3.13
N VAL A 112 16.07 -3.09 -4.17
CA VAL A 112 16.97 -2.24 -4.98
C VAL A 112 17.37 -0.94 -4.26
N ASN A 113 18.36 -0.23 -4.79
CA ASN A 113 18.77 1.05 -4.23
C ASN A 113 17.66 2.10 -4.39
N GLY A 114 17.49 2.97 -3.39
CA GLY A 114 16.47 4.01 -3.41
C GLY A 114 15.06 3.58 -3.00
N SER A 115 14.78 2.28 -2.81
CA SER A 115 13.44 1.79 -2.42
C SER A 115 13.04 2.05 -0.96
N GLY A 116 13.87 2.75 -0.19
CA GLY A 116 13.59 3.11 1.20
C GLY A 116 13.96 2.06 2.26
N LYS A 117 14.70 1.00 1.92
CA LYS A 117 15.07 -0.12 2.85
C LYS A 117 15.54 0.35 4.23
N THR A 118 16.58 1.18 4.29
CA THR A 118 17.18 1.65 5.55
C THR A 118 16.18 2.43 6.41
N THR A 119 15.36 3.27 5.78
CA THR A 119 14.30 4.02 6.46
C THR A 119 13.20 3.09 6.97
N THR A 120 12.83 2.06 6.20
CA THR A 120 11.85 1.06 6.62
C THR A 120 12.38 0.21 7.78
N ILE A 121 13.66 -0.17 7.77
CA ILE A 121 14.31 -0.86 8.90
C ILE A 121 14.19 -0.02 10.17
N ALA A 122 14.51 1.27 10.11
CA ALA A 122 14.41 2.18 11.26
C ALA A 122 12.96 2.32 11.76
N LYS A 123 11.98 2.44 10.86
CA LYS A 123 10.56 2.51 11.22
C LYS A 123 10.06 1.24 11.90
N LEU A 124 10.43 0.07 11.38
CA LEU A 124 10.10 -1.22 11.98
C LEU A 124 10.77 -1.38 13.35
N ALA A 125 12.03 -1.01 13.46
CA ALA A 125 12.77 -1.06 14.71
C ALA A 125 12.12 -0.20 15.80
N HIS A 126 11.71 1.02 15.46
CA HIS A 126 10.95 1.89 16.36
C HIS A 126 9.59 1.29 16.72
N LEU A 127 8.82 0.79 15.75
CA LEU A 127 7.52 0.13 15.98
C LEU A 127 7.65 -1.05 16.95
N PHE A 128 8.70 -1.87 16.82
CA PHE A 128 8.92 -3.00 17.73
C PHE A 128 9.37 -2.56 19.13
N GLN A 129 10.12 -1.45 19.25
CA GLN A 129 10.40 -0.85 20.56
C GLN A 129 9.12 -0.32 21.24
N GLU A 130 8.22 0.30 20.50
CA GLU A 130 6.90 0.74 21.01
C GLU A 130 6.02 -0.44 21.46
N GLN A 131 6.32 -1.65 20.98
CA GLN A 131 5.69 -2.92 21.38
C GLN A 131 6.51 -3.67 22.45
N ASP A 132 7.47 -3.01 23.11
CA ASP A 132 8.33 -3.55 24.17
C ASP A 132 9.25 -4.71 23.74
N TYR A 133 9.50 -4.91 22.44
CA TYR A 133 10.46 -5.89 21.97
C TYR A 133 11.91 -5.37 22.06
N GLY A 134 12.83 -6.27 22.43
CA GLY A 134 14.25 -6.03 22.26
C GLY A 134 14.64 -6.13 20.79
N VAL A 135 15.27 -5.08 20.26
CA VAL A 135 15.68 -4.99 18.85
C VAL A 135 17.20 -4.89 18.75
N MET A 136 17.77 -5.50 17.72
CA MET A 136 19.17 -5.31 17.29
C MET A 136 19.18 -5.13 15.78
N LEU A 137 20.03 -4.23 15.28
CA LEU A 137 20.22 -4.01 13.86
C LEU A 137 21.52 -4.67 13.39
N ALA A 138 21.53 -5.14 12.14
CA ALA A 138 22.73 -5.66 11.50
C ALA A 138 22.96 -4.94 10.17
N ALA A 139 24.13 -4.31 10.01
CA ALA A 139 24.53 -3.57 8.83
C ALA A 139 25.02 -4.49 7.70
N GLY A 140 24.08 -5.24 7.09
CA GLY A 140 24.38 -6.19 6.02
C GLY A 140 24.68 -5.60 4.64
N ASP A 141 24.39 -4.31 4.40
CA ASP A 141 24.73 -3.62 3.13
C ASP A 141 26.19 -3.17 3.15
N THR A 142 27.11 -4.13 3.05
CA THR A 142 28.56 -3.93 3.19
C THR A 142 29.22 -3.36 1.93
N PHE A 143 28.54 -3.40 0.80
CA PHE A 143 29.04 -2.82 -0.46
C PHE A 143 28.95 -1.29 -0.45
N ARG A 144 27.95 -0.73 0.24
CA ARG A 144 27.67 0.70 0.27
C ARG A 144 28.06 1.27 1.64
N ALA A 145 29.26 1.82 1.76
CA ALA A 145 29.74 2.43 3.01
C ALA A 145 28.74 3.46 3.61
N ALA A 146 28.08 4.25 2.75
CA ALA A 146 27.05 5.19 3.19
C ALA A 146 25.81 4.52 3.79
N ALA A 147 25.46 3.30 3.38
CA ALA A 147 24.32 2.56 3.94
C ALA A 147 24.58 2.13 5.38
N ILE A 148 25.82 1.68 5.68
CA ILE A 148 26.27 1.40 7.05
C ILE A 148 26.15 2.66 7.91
N GLY A 149 26.71 3.78 7.44
CA GLY A 149 26.65 5.07 8.16
C GLY A 149 25.22 5.53 8.42
N GLN A 150 24.34 5.43 7.43
CA GLN A 150 22.93 5.80 7.57
C GLN A 150 22.21 4.92 8.59
N LEU A 151 22.46 3.60 8.59
CA LEU A 151 21.85 2.69 9.56
C LEU A 151 22.38 2.95 10.98
N LYS A 152 23.67 3.26 11.14
CA LYS A 152 24.26 3.67 12.43
C LYS A 152 23.59 4.91 13.02
N VAL A 153 23.37 5.95 12.20
CA VAL A 153 22.66 7.17 12.64
C VAL A 153 21.25 6.84 13.15
N TRP A 154 20.53 5.91 12.50
CA TRP A 154 19.23 5.48 12.99
C TRP A 154 19.32 4.67 14.28
N ALA A 155 20.30 3.76 14.37
CA ALA A 155 20.56 2.97 15.57
C ALA A 155 20.82 3.87 16.79
N GLU A 156 21.67 4.88 16.62
CA GLU A 156 21.98 5.89 17.66
C GLU A 156 20.74 6.69 18.06
N ARG A 157 19.95 7.16 17.09
CA ARG A 157 18.71 7.91 17.35
C ARG A 157 17.67 7.12 18.14
N LEU A 158 17.61 5.81 17.92
CA LEU A 158 16.65 4.91 18.56
C LEU A 158 17.22 4.22 19.81
N GLY A 159 18.51 4.40 20.10
CA GLY A 159 19.21 3.69 21.19
C GLY A 159 19.27 2.17 20.98
N ILE A 160 19.35 1.71 19.73
CA ILE A 160 19.33 0.28 19.38
C ILE A 160 20.76 -0.22 19.12
N PRO A 161 21.16 -1.38 19.67
CA PRO A 161 22.47 -1.96 19.35
C PRO A 161 22.55 -2.32 17.86
N ILE A 162 23.71 -2.06 17.26
CA ILE A 162 24.01 -2.36 15.86
C ILE A 162 25.32 -3.12 15.72
N VAL A 163 25.31 -4.15 14.87
CA VAL A 163 26.51 -4.87 14.40
C VAL A 163 26.82 -4.54 12.96
#